data_AF-A0A134C7M8-F1
#
_entry.id   AF-A0A134C7M8-F1
#
_cell.length_a   1.000
_cell.length_b   1.000
_cell.length_c   1.000
_cell.angle_alpha   90.00
_cell.angle_beta   90.00
_cell.angle_gamma   90.00
#
_symmetry.space_group_name_H-M   'P 1'
#
loop_
_entity.id
_entity.type
_entity.pdbx_description
1 polymer ?
#
loop_
_entity_poly.entity_id
_entity_poly.type
_entity_poly.pdbx_seq_one_letter_code
_entity_poly.pdbx_strand_id
1 'polypeptide(L)'
;MDFQSSAGPNQYSDSVYEVVFTPVLERPEYQGEPLHSLLLELREKMGQSDFDQYINSLISIKYNGTALWLITKSERNRTLIEGRFLPLLRDVFKVAAPRIISQP
;
A
#
# COMPACT_ATOMS: atom_id res chain seq x y z
N MET A 1 -32.53 25.50 -42.05
CA MET A 1 -31.43 24.52 -42.01
C MET A 1 -31.04 24.44 -40.56
N ASP A 2 -31.61 23.46 -39.87
CA ASP A 2 -31.54 23.30 -38.43
C ASP A 2 -30.60 22.14 -38.14
N PHE A 3 -29.46 22.45 -37.53
CA PHE A 3 -28.47 21.45 -37.13
C PHE A 3 -28.91 20.86 -35.78
N GLN A 4 -29.53 19.67 -35.81
CA GLN A 4 -29.73 18.86 -34.61
C GLN A 4 -28.38 18.33 -34.11
N SER A 5 -27.90 18.84 -32.99
CA SER A 5 -26.79 18.24 -32.25
C SER A 5 -27.28 17.01 -31.48
N SER A 6 -26.91 15.83 -31.97
CA SER A 6 -27.09 14.55 -31.28
C SER A 6 -26.09 14.44 -30.13
N ALA A 7 -26.49 14.80 -28.92
CA ALA A 7 -25.82 14.37 -27.69
C ALA A 7 -26.76 13.44 -26.93
N GLY A 8 -26.47 12.14 -26.96
CA GLY A 8 -27.16 11.14 -26.15
C GLY A 8 -26.94 11.38 -24.65
N PRO A 9 -27.74 10.73 -23.78
CA PRO A 9 -27.67 10.97 -22.34
C PRO A 9 -26.29 10.59 -21.82
N ASN A 10 -25.56 11.58 -21.29
CA ASN A 10 -24.35 11.37 -20.50
C ASN A 10 -24.69 10.42 -19.35
N GLN A 11 -24.22 9.17 -19.44
CA GLN A 11 -24.23 8.22 -18.35
C GLN A 11 -23.19 8.67 -17.32
N TYR A 12 -23.59 9.57 -16.42
CA TYR A 12 -22.83 9.85 -15.21
C TYR A 12 -22.76 8.54 -14.40
N SER A 13 -21.57 7.96 -14.31
CA SER A 13 -21.28 6.85 -13.40
C SER A 13 -21.16 7.43 -11.99
N ASP A 14 -22.32 7.68 -11.37
CA ASP A 14 -22.44 8.35 -10.08
C ASP A 14 -22.42 7.33 -8.93
N SER A 15 -21.21 6.90 -8.56
CA SER A 15 -20.99 6.40 -7.20
C SER A 15 -19.60 6.80 -6.77
N VAL A 16 -19.46 8.06 -6.38
CA VAL A 16 -18.32 8.50 -5.58
C VAL A 16 -18.48 7.86 -4.21
N TYR A 17 -17.79 6.76 -3.95
CA TYR A 17 -17.74 6.14 -2.62
C TYR A 17 -16.50 6.67 -1.89
N GLU A 18 -16.70 7.19 -0.69
CA GLU A 18 -15.60 7.54 0.20
C GLU A 18 -14.93 6.24 0.68
N VAL A 19 -13.71 6.00 0.22
CA VAL A 19 -12.88 4.94 0.78
C VAL A 19 -12.32 5.48 2.10
N VAL A 20 -12.91 5.04 3.20
CA VAL A 20 -12.37 5.33 4.54
C VAL A 20 -10.96 4.76 4.60
N PHE A 21 -9.99 5.60 4.89
CA PHE A 21 -8.62 5.17 5.06
C PHE A 21 -8.51 4.27 6.29
N THR A 22 -8.32 2.97 6.09
CA THR A 22 -8.00 2.03 7.17
C THR A 22 -6.49 1.87 7.29
N PRO A 23 -5.87 2.24 8.43
CA PRO A 23 -4.46 1.97 8.71
C PRO A 23 -4.12 0.49 8.52
N VAL A 24 -2.92 0.18 8.05
CA VAL A 24 -2.49 -1.20 7.78
C VAL A 24 -2.62 -2.09 9.02
N LEU A 25 -2.30 -1.57 10.21
CA LEU A 25 -2.43 -2.33 11.46
C LEU A 25 -3.88 -2.62 11.89
N GLU A 26 -4.88 -1.99 11.27
CA GLU A 26 -6.30 -2.20 11.58
C GLU A 26 -7.00 -3.04 10.50
N ARG A 27 -6.33 -3.31 9.38
CA ARG A 27 -6.89 -4.10 8.29
C ARG A 27 -7.00 -5.58 8.71
N PRO A 28 -8.17 -6.23 8.52
CA PRO A 28 -8.39 -7.60 8.94
C PRO A 28 -7.44 -8.59 8.29
N GLU A 29 -7.02 -8.35 7.04
CA GLU A 29 -6.08 -9.22 6.31
C GLU A 29 -4.66 -9.26 6.92
N TYR A 30 -4.32 -8.31 7.80
CA TYR A 30 -2.98 -8.20 8.41
C TYR A 30 -2.98 -8.48 9.92
N GLN A 31 -4.11 -8.96 10.47
CA GLN A 31 -4.20 -9.39 11.87
C GLN A 31 -3.68 -10.81 12.11
N GLY A 32 -3.36 -11.55 11.04
CA GLY A 32 -2.80 -12.89 11.16
C GLY A 32 -1.37 -12.89 11.65
N GLU A 33 -1.04 -13.78 12.58
CA GLU A 33 0.33 -14.09 12.94
C GLU A 33 1.01 -14.92 11.83
N PRO A 34 2.31 -14.71 11.55
CA PRO A 34 3.25 -13.80 12.21
C PRO A 34 3.22 -12.35 11.68
N LEU A 35 2.40 -12.06 10.66
CA LEU A 35 2.46 -10.78 9.94
C LEU A 35 2.13 -9.58 10.83
N HIS A 36 1.14 -9.70 11.72
CA HIS A 36 0.73 -8.61 12.61
C HIS A 36 1.88 -8.18 13.55
N SER A 37 2.49 -9.13 14.26
CA SER A 37 3.63 -8.88 15.13
C SER A 37 4.82 -8.26 14.39
N LEU A 38 5.10 -8.72 13.17
CA LEU A 38 6.16 -8.15 12.32
C LEU A 38 5.86 -6.71 11.90
N LEU A 39 4.60 -6.38 11.62
CA LEU A 39 4.21 -5.00 11.27
C LEU A 39 4.31 -4.05 12.48
N LEU A 40 4.02 -4.54 13.69
CA LEU A 40 4.25 -3.79 14.92
C LEU A 40 5.75 -3.53 15.14
N GLU A 41 6.60 -4.55 15.00
CA GLU A 41 8.05 -4.40 15.11
C GLU A 41 8.59 -3.43 14.04
N LEU A 42 8.08 -3.51 12.81
CA LEU A 42 8.42 -2.56 11.75
C LEU A 42 8.07 -1.13 12.15
N ARG A 43 6.87 -0.89 12.71
CA ARG A 43 6.43 0.44 13.15
C ARG A 43 7.34 1.01 14.23
N GLU A 44 7.76 0.18 15.19
CA GLU A 44 8.67 0.60 16.26
C GLU A 44 10.06 0.97 15.73
N LYS A 45 10.64 0.15 14.86
CA LYS A 45 11.99 0.41 14.31
C LYS A 45 12.02 1.52 13.25
N MET A 46 10.97 1.65 12.45
CA MET A 46 10.85 2.67 11.40
C MET A 46 10.47 4.03 11.98
N GLY A 47 9.71 4.04 13.08
CA GLY A 47 9.09 5.24 13.65
C GLY A 47 7.71 5.48 13.05
N GLN A 48 6.80 6.04 13.87
CA GLN A 48 5.38 6.18 13.50
C GLN A 48 5.16 7.06 12.27
N SER A 49 5.93 8.16 12.15
CA SER A 49 5.79 9.10 11.01
C SER A 49 6.15 8.44 9.67
N ASP A 50 7.29 7.74 9.63
CA ASP A 50 7.74 7.05 8.42
C ASP A 50 6.80 5.86 8.11
N PHE A 51 6.33 5.13 9.13
CA PHE A 51 5.37 4.05 8.94
C PHE A 51 4.04 4.55 8.36
N ASP A 52 3.50 5.64 8.90
CA ASP A 52 2.25 6.23 8.42
C ASP A 52 2.38 6.72 6.97
N GLN A 53 3.49 7.38 6.66
CA GLN A 53 3.76 7.91 5.32
C GLN A 53 3.96 6.81 4.27
N TYR A 54 4.71 5.75 4.60
CA TYR A 54 5.14 4.77 3.60
C TYR A 54 4.35 3.47 3.65
N ILE A 55 4.17 2.86 4.83
CA ILE A 55 3.55 1.54 4.97
C ILE A 55 2.03 1.67 4.90
N ASN A 56 1.48 2.65 5.60
CA ASN A 56 0.04 2.92 5.64
C ASN A 56 -0.51 3.36 4.27
N SER A 57 0.34 4.00 3.44
CA SER A 57 0.03 4.36 2.06
C SER A 57 0.03 3.19 1.06
N LEU A 58 0.44 1.98 1.49
CA LEU A 58 0.48 0.80 0.64
C LEU A 58 -0.92 0.32 0.27
N ILE A 59 -1.04 -0.09 -0.99
CA ILE A 59 -2.23 -0.75 -1.53
C ILE A 59 -2.36 -2.12 -0.86
N SER A 60 -1.28 -2.91 -0.85
CA SER A 60 -1.30 -4.25 -0.27
C SER A 60 0.08 -4.69 0.22
N ILE A 61 0.07 -5.54 1.25
CA ILE A 61 1.23 -6.23 1.78
C ILE A 61 0.97 -7.72 1.64
N LYS A 62 1.93 -8.46 1.07
CA LYS A 62 1.88 -9.92 0.98
C LYS A 62 3.12 -10.50 1.62
N TYR A 63 2.91 -11.37 2.59
CA TYR A 63 3.97 -12.09 3.27
C TYR A 63 3.62 -13.57 3.37
N ASN A 64 4.57 -14.44 3.05
CA ASN A 64 4.41 -15.89 3.08
C ASN A 64 5.50 -16.60 3.91
N GLY A 65 6.17 -15.89 4.81
CA GLY A 65 7.28 -16.42 5.61
C GLY A 65 8.65 -16.30 4.96
N THR A 66 8.74 -16.38 3.63
CA THR A 66 10.02 -16.38 2.88
C THR A 66 10.19 -15.19 1.94
N ALA A 67 9.07 -14.63 1.48
CA ALA A 67 9.01 -13.50 0.57
C ALA A 67 8.07 -12.42 1.15
N LEU A 68 8.47 -11.16 0.94
CA LEU A 68 7.69 -9.98 1.30
C LEU A 68 7.48 -9.13 0.06
N TRP A 69 6.23 -8.89 -0.30
CA TRP A 69 5.85 -8.00 -1.39
C TRP A 69 5.06 -6.82 -0.83
N LEU A 70 5.52 -5.61 -1.15
CA LEU A 70 4.89 -4.35 -0.75
C LEU A 70 4.41 -3.64 -2.02
N ILE A 71 3.11 -3.43 -2.15
CA ILE A 71 2.50 -2.80 -3.32
C ILE A 71 2.14 -1.37 -2.97
N THR A 72 2.78 -0.41 -3.64
CA THR A 72 2.57 1.02 -3.47
C THR A 72 1.94 1.65 -4.71
N LYS A 73 1.17 2.72 -4.52
CA LYS A 73 0.56 3.49 -5.61
C LYS A 73 1.51 4.45 -6.33
N SER A 74 2.74 4.63 -5.82
CA SER A 74 3.67 5.65 -6.31
C SER A 74 5.08 5.11 -6.47
N GLU A 75 5.66 5.36 -7.66
CA GLU A 75 7.06 5.03 -7.95
C GLU A 75 8.04 5.79 -7.03
N ARG A 76 7.67 7.01 -6.64
CA ARG A 76 8.46 7.79 -5.66
C ARG A 76 8.51 7.06 -4.32
N ASN A 77 7.38 6.59 -3.82
CA ASN A 77 7.33 5.83 -2.57
C ASN A 77 8.12 4.53 -2.71
N ARG A 78 8.02 3.83 -3.85
CA ARG A 78 8.82 2.64 -4.13
C ARG A 78 10.32 2.92 -3.97
N THR A 79 10.82 3.96 -4.64
CA THR A 79 12.24 4.35 -4.60
C THR A 79 12.68 4.69 -3.18
N LEU A 80 11.85 5.41 -2.41
CA LEU A 80 12.17 5.79 -1.03
C LEU A 80 12.19 4.58 -0.08
N ILE A 81 11.24 3.66 -0.23
CA ILE A 81 11.17 2.43 0.56
C ILE A 81 12.39 1.54 0.25
N GLU A 82 12.73 1.38 -1.03
CA GLU A 82 13.91 0.61 -1.44
C GLU A 82 15.23 1.26 -1.00
N GLY A 83 15.33 2.59 -1.04
CA GLY A 83 16.56 3.29 -0.69
C GLY A 83 16.81 3.34 0.83
N ARG A 84 15.77 3.59 1.62
CA ARG A 84 15.92 3.87 3.07
C ARG A 84 15.56 2.69 3.97
N PHE A 85 14.58 1.90 3.58
CA PHE A 85 13.95 0.92 4.48
C PHE A 85 14.17 -0.53 4.06
N LEU A 86 14.78 -0.80 2.91
CA LEU A 86 15.08 -2.16 2.45
C LEU A 86 15.91 -2.99 3.46
N PRO A 87 16.96 -2.45 4.11
CA PRO A 87 17.69 -3.21 5.14
C PRO A 87 16.83 -3.53 6.35
N LEU A 88 15.99 -2.58 6.77
CA LEU A 88 15.08 -2.75 7.90
C LEU A 88 14.01 -3.82 7.62
N LEU A 89 13.43 -3.80 6.41
CA LEU A 89 12.45 -4.79 5.97
C LEU A 89 13.05 -6.21 5.94
N ARG A 90 14.32 -6.35 5.53
CA ARG A 90 15.02 -7.64 5.59
C ARG A 90 15.20 -8.15 7.02
N ASP A 91 15.60 -7.26 7.93
CA ASP A 91 15.85 -7.59 9.33
C ASP A 91 14.57 -8.03 10.05
N VAL A 92 13.50 -7.25 9.93
CA VAL A 92 12.21 -7.51 10.57
C VAL A 92 11.57 -8.78 9.99
N PHE A 93 11.37 -8.83 8.68
CA PHE A 93 10.63 -9.95 8.07
C PHE A 93 11.48 -11.21 7.84
N LYS A 94 12.79 -11.14 8.14
CA LYS A 94 13.77 -12.23 7.96
C LYS A 94 13.80 -12.76 6.51
N VAL A 95 13.49 -11.91 5.54
CA VAL A 95 13.46 -12.25 4.11
C VAL A 95 14.74 -11.81 3.41
N ALA A 96 15.23 -12.60 2.46
CA ALA A 96 16.44 -12.26 1.73
C ALA A 96 16.24 -11.07 0.78
N ALA A 97 15.10 -11.01 0.09
CA ALA A 97 14.82 -10.00 -0.93
C ALA A 97 13.36 -9.52 -0.87
N PRO A 98 13.06 -8.48 -0.07
CA PRO A 98 11.80 -7.76 -0.16
C PRO A 98 11.61 -7.20 -1.57
N ARG A 99 10.38 -7.29 -2.08
CA ARG A 99 10.00 -6.72 -3.38
C ARG A 99 9.03 -5.57 -3.13
N ILE A 100 9.40 -4.39 -3.61
CA ILE A 100 8.53 -3.22 -3.58
C ILE A 100 8.07 -2.98 -5.01
N ILE A 101 6.76 -3.01 -5.23
CA ILE A 101 6.13 -2.93 -6.54
C ILE A 101 5.29 -1.66 -6.57
N SER A 102 5.49 -0.83 -7.59
CA SER A 102 4.61 0.30 -7.88
C SER A 102 3.50 -0.16 -8.81
N GLN A 103 2.25 0.14 -8.45
CA GLN A 103 1.10 -0.01 -9.34
C GLN A 103 0.42 1.37 -9.44
N PRO A 104 0.69 2.12 -10.53
CA PRO A 104 0.04 3.40 -10.79
C PRO A 104 -1.43 3.23 -11.22
#